data_AF-A0A9E3XH55-F1
#
_entry.id   AF-A0A9E3XH55-F1
#
_cell.length_a   1.000
_cell.length_b   1.000
_cell.length_c   1.000
_cell.angle_alpha   90.00
_cell.angle_beta   90.00
_cell.angle_gamma   90.00
#
_symmetry.space_group_name_H-M   'P 1'
#
loop_
_entity.id
_entity.type
_entity.pdbx_description
1 polymer ?
#
loop_
_entity_poly.entity_id
_entity_poly.type
_entity_poly.pdbx_seq_one_letter_code
_entity_poly.pdbx_strand_id
1 'polypeptide(L)'
;IDPADYHIISEAPGRNDRVYRLLESGPAHQKVDLLLLGEGYTKNEEEKFAKDARRYCDLIFQWEPYKSQRKRFNVSAIFSPSQESGTDEPRKGSYKNTVLNTSFNALDSERYLLTEDNKTLRDIAGQVPYDALLIMINSTRYGGGGIYNAYTTFTADDKRSEFLLIHEMGHSFAGLADEYYTSSVSYEEFFAPGVEPRPVNITALLDPENLKWRHLLSPGIAIPTDWQQDVFDSLSAALAQAGRDKSAGLAEMKTAGASETALKTAEAQYQEKIDQINAEITRFFVEHPLRGKVGAFEGGGYAGSGLYRPTLNSVMHKFMDDEKTFYPVNSEGIIQVINYYSE
;
A
#
# COMPACT_ATOMS: atom_id res chain seq x y z
N ILE A 1 -0.42 -20.76 28.18
CA ILE A 1 -0.82 -21.87 27.28
C ILE A 1 -0.03 -23.09 27.73
N ASP A 2 -0.70 -24.19 28.06
CA ASP A 2 -0.05 -25.48 28.35
C ASP A 2 0.13 -26.24 27.03
N PRO A 3 1.37 -26.54 26.58
CA PRO A 3 1.60 -27.23 25.31
C PRO A 3 1.05 -28.66 25.27
N ALA A 4 0.69 -29.25 26.41
CA ALA A 4 0.06 -30.56 26.50
C ALA A 4 -1.47 -30.52 26.56
N ASP A 5 -2.09 -29.33 26.50
CA ASP A 5 -3.55 -29.20 26.50
C ASP A 5 -4.17 -29.88 25.28
N TYR A 6 -5.08 -30.82 25.50
CA TYR A 6 -5.69 -31.63 24.44
C TYR A 6 -6.64 -30.83 23.53
N HIS A 7 -6.97 -29.58 23.85
CA HIS A 7 -7.68 -28.67 22.94
C HIS A 7 -6.75 -28.01 21.92
N ILE A 8 -5.42 -28.18 22.04
CA ILE A 8 -4.48 -27.75 21.00
C ILE A 8 -4.66 -28.66 19.79
N ILE A 9 -5.23 -28.10 18.72
CA ILE A 9 -5.37 -28.78 17.45
C ILE A 9 -3.97 -28.92 16.83
N SER A 10 -3.41 -30.13 16.89
CA SER A 10 -2.10 -30.46 16.34
C SER A 10 -2.15 -30.97 14.89
N GLU A 11 -3.35 -31.05 14.31
CA GLU A 11 -3.56 -31.45 12.93
C GLU A 11 -2.93 -30.43 12.00
N ALA A 12 -2.07 -30.88 11.08
CA ALA A 12 -1.76 -30.05 9.92
C ALA A 12 -3.08 -29.81 9.15
N PRO A 13 -3.34 -28.62 8.59
CA PRO A 13 -4.63 -28.27 8.00
C PRO A 13 -5.04 -29.11 6.76
N GLY A 14 -4.35 -30.21 6.46
CA GLY A 14 -4.70 -31.17 5.40
C GLY A 14 -4.58 -30.60 3.99
N ARG A 15 -3.98 -29.42 3.87
CA ARG A 15 -3.82 -28.71 2.59
C ARG A 15 -2.63 -29.29 1.84
N ASN A 16 -2.82 -29.46 0.54
CA ASN A 16 -1.78 -29.89 -0.39
C ASN A 16 -1.64 -28.84 -1.49
N ASP A 17 -1.61 -27.57 -1.07
CA ASP A 17 -1.47 -26.44 -1.97
C ASP A 17 -0.06 -26.44 -2.58
N ARG A 18 0.07 -25.84 -3.76
CA ARG A 18 1.36 -25.83 -4.45
C ARG A 18 2.22 -24.70 -3.89
N VAL A 19 3.33 -25.07 -3.25
CA VAL A 19 4.34 -24.14 -2.72
C VAL A 19 5.43 -23.88 -3.76
N TYR A 20 5.78 -22.60 -3.96
CA TYR A 20 6.94 -22.16 -4.73
C TYR A 20 7.93 -21.46 -3.81
N ARG A 21 9.19 -21.89 -3.80
CA ARG A 21 10.28 -21.16 -3.15
C ARG A 21 10.88 -20.21 -4.17
N LEU A 22 10.71 -18.90 -3.97
CA LEU A 22 11.11 -17.86 -4.91
C LEU A 22 12.49 -17.28 -4.57
N LEU A 23 12.80 -17.18 -3.28
CA LEU A 23 14.10 -16.75 -2.76
C LEU A 23 14.39 -17.52 -1.47
N GLU A 24 15.60 -18.07 -1.36
CA GLU A 24 16.08 -18.74 -0.15
C GLU A 24 17.50 -18.24 0.15
N SER A 25 17.62 -17.43 1.21
CA SER A 25 18.88 -16.83 1.65
C SER A 25 19.44 -17.46 2.93
N GLY A 26 18.68 -18.33 3.59
CA GLY A 26 19.11 -19.07 4.77
C GLY A 26 17.95 -19.61 5.60
N PRO A 27 18.24 -20.15 6.80
CA PRO A 27 17.20 -20.67 7.71
C PRO A 27 16.19 -19.59 8.12
N ALA A 28 14.90 -19.98 8.23
CA ALA A 28 13.80 -19.11 8.65
C ALA A 28 14.10 -18.28 9.92
N HIS A 29 14.72 -18.89 10.93
CA HIS A 29 15.07 -18.21 12.19
C HIS A 29 16.18 -17.15 12.10
N GLN A 30 16.75 -16.88 10.90
CA GLN A 30 17.79 -15.88 10.67
C GLN A 30 17.45 -14.95 9.49
N LYS A 31 16.20 -15.01 9.01
CA LYS A 31 15.71 -14.32 7.81
C LYS A 31 14.31 -13.80 8.07
N VAL A 32 13.94 -12.75 7.36
CA VAL A 32 12.54 -12.38 7.19
C VAL A 32 11.93 -13.33 6.17
N ASP A 33 10.89 -14.07 6.55
CA ASP A 33 10.14 -14.94 5.64
C ASP A 33 8.91 -14.18 5.09
N LEU A 34 8.97 -13.75 3.83
CA LEU A 34 7.80 -13.21 3.12
C LEU A 34 7.01 -14.33 2.44
N LEU A 35 5.68 -14.25 2.52
CA LEU A 35 4.79 -15.22 1.90
C LEU A 35 3.77 -14.53 0.98
N LEU A 36 3.83 -14.85 -0.32
CA LEU A 36 2.82 -14.48 -1.31
C LEU A 36 1.71 -15.55 -1.36
N LEU A 37 0.46 -15.13 -1.21
CA LEU A 37 -0.70 -16.01 -1.34
C LEU A 37 -1.49 -15.63 -2.60
N GLY A 38 -1.80 -16.63 -3.42
CA GLY A 38 -2.64 -16.45 -4.60
C GLY A 38 -4.12 -16.38 -4.21
N GLU A 39 -4.79 -15.31 -4.64
CA GLU A 39 -6.23 -15.14 -4.50
C GLU A 39 -6.88 -14.90 -5.86
N GLY A 40 -8.02 -15.55 -6.09
CA GLY A 40 -8.76 -15.39 -7.34
C GLY A 40 -8.11 -16.03 -8.57
N TYR A 41 -7.13 -16.91 -8.38
CA TYR A 41 -6.53 -17.70 -9.45
C TYR A 41 -7.17 -19.09 -9.48
N THR A 42 -7.81 -19.47 -10.58
CA THR A 42 -8.36 -20.81 -10.76
C THR A 42 -7.24 -21.84 -10.99
N LYS A 43 -7.58 -23.13 -10.91
CA LYS A 43 -6.64 -24.23 -11.20
C LYS A 43 -5.92 -24.09 -12.56
N ASN A 44 -6.61 -23.57 -13.58
CA ASN A 44 -6.04 -23.39 -14.92
C ASN A 44 -5.13 -22.16 -15.04
N GLU A 45 -5.08 -21.32 -14.01
CA GLU A 45 -4.27 -20.09 -13.94
C GLU A 45 -3.01 -20.27 -13.08
N GLU A 46 -2.64 -21.50 -12.70
CA GLU A 46 -1.43 -21.78 -11.92
C GLU A 46 -0.16 -21.19 -12.55
N GLU A 47 -0.03 -21.30 -13.88
CA GLU A 47 1.13 -20.73 -14.59
C GLU A 47 1.15 -19.20 -14.52
N LYS A 48 -0.03 -18.56 -14.58
CA LYS A 48 -0.18 -17.11 -14.42
C LYS A 48 0.24 -16.71 -13.01
N PHE A 49 -0.29 -17.39 -11.98
CA PHE A 49 0.08 -17.17 -10.59
C PHE A 49 1.60 -17.27 -10.40
N ALA A 50 2.23 -18.34 -10.90
CA ALA A 50 3.66 -18.54 -10.73
C ALA A 50 4.50 -17.44 -11.42
N LYS A 51 4.05 -16.91 -12.56
CA LYS A 51 4.67 -15.77 -13.24
C LYS A 51 4.49 -14.48 -12.43
N ASP A 52 3.28 -14.21 -11.95
CA ASP A 52 2.98 -13.05 -11.13
C ASP A 52 3.79 -13.06 -9.83
N ALA A 53 3.86 -14.20 -9.13
CA ALA A 53 4.59 -14.35 -7.89
C ALA A 53 6.10 -14.08 -8.07
N ARG A 54 6.70 -14.60 -9.14
CA ARG A 54 8.10 -14.29 -9.49
C ARG A 54 8.30 -12.81 -9.81
N ARG A 55 7.42 -12.22 -10.63
CA ARG A 55 7.44 -10.80 -10.98
C ARG A 55 7.44 -9.93 -9.73
N TYR A 56 6.50 -10.15 -8.81
CA TYR A 56 6.39 -9.33 -7.60
C TYR A 56 7.50 -9.59 -6.59
N CYS A 57 7.98 -10.83 -6.46
CA CYS A 57 9.20 -11.12 -5.70
C CYS A 57 10.38 -10.30 -6.21
N ASP A 58 10.61 -10.26 -7.52
CA ASP A 58 11.71 -9.49 -8.10
C ASP A 58 11.50 -7.97 -7.95
N LEU A 59 10.26 -7.48 -8.11
CA LEU A 59 9.92 -6.07 -7.93
C LEU A 59 10.22 -5.58 -6.52
N ILE A 60 9.86 -6.32 -5.46
CA ILE A 60 10.15 -5.94 -4.07
C ILE A 60 11.63 -5.57 -3.89
N PHE A 61 12.52 -6.40 -4.41
CA PHE A 61 13.97 -6.21 -4.29
C PHE A 61 14.58 -5.27 -5.35
N GLN A 62 13.77 -4.54 -6.10
CA GLN A 62 14.23 -3.37 -6.87
C GLN A 62 14.17 -2.08 -6.05
N TRP A 63 13.46 -2.10 -4.93
CA TRP A 63 13.23 -0.94 -4.07
C TRP A 63 14.17 -0.94 -2.86
N GLU A 64 14.76 0.21 -2.54
CA GLU A 64 15.48 0.37 -1.27
C GLU A 64 14.51 0.64 -0.11
N PRO A 65 14.74 0.05 1.08
CA PRO A 65 15.94 -0.69 1.48
C PRO A 65 15.91 -2.20 1.17
N TYR A 66 14.80 -2.76 0.67
CA TYR A 66 14.68 -4.19 0.41
C TYR A 66 15.77 -4.73 -0.51
N LYS A 67 16.13 -3.97 -1.56
CA LYS A 67 17.19 -4.29 -2.52
C LYS A 67 18.53 -4.55 -1.83
N SER A 68 19.02 -3.60 -1.04
CA SER A 68 20.27 -3.76 -0.29
C SER A 68 20.18 -4.85 0.79
N GLN A 69 18.98 -5.10 1.31
CA GLN A 69 18.72 -6.11 2.33
C GLN A 69 18.33 -7.49 1.77
N ARG A 70 18.35 -7.73 0.45
CA ARG A 70 17.80 -8.96 -0.19
C ARG A 70 18.27 -10.26 0.47
N LYS A 71 19.53 -10.34 0.92
CA LYS A 71 20.11 -11.54 1.57
C LYS A 71 19.56 -11.82 2.98
N ARG A 72 18.74 -10.93 3.52
CA ARG A 72 18.05 -11.08 4.80
C ARG A 72 16.65 -11.66 4.64
N PHE A 73 16.22 -11.95 3.41
CA PHE A 73 14.88 -12.45 3.14
C PHE A 73 14.89 -13.87 2.56
N ASN A 74 13.89 -14.64 2.94
CA ASN A 74 13.34 -15.72 2.16
C ASN A 74 11.99 -15.28 1.59
N VAL A 75 11.62 -15.81 0.43
CA VAL A 75 10.32 -15.56 -0.18
C VAL A 75 9.72 -16.86 -0.68
N SER A 76 8.51 -17.15 -0.22
CA SER A 76 7.71 -18.27 -0.69
C SER A 76 6.40 -17.77 -1.29
N ALA A 77 5.78 -18.58 -2.14
CA ALA A 77 4.46 -18.34 -2.64
C ALA A 77 3.61 -19.60 -2.56
N ILE A 78 2.34 -19.48 -2.18
CA ILE A 78 1.39 -20.60 -2.14
C ILE A 78 0.27 -20.35 -3.14
N PHE A 79 0.12 -21.30 -4.06
CA PHE A 79 -1.01 -21.38 -4.96
C PHE A 79 -2.10 -22.27 -4.35
N SER A 80 -3.17 -21.63 -3.91
CA SER A 80 -4.41 -22.27 -3.50
C SER A 80 -5.49 -21.92 -4.53
N PRO A 81 -5.99 -22.88 -5.34
CA PRO A 81 -6.89 -22.57 -6.44
C PRO A 81 -8.27 -22.10 -5.97
N SER A 82 -8.72 -20.96 -6.47
CA SER A 82 -10.11 -20.49 -6.36
C SER A 82 -11.03 -21.25 -7.32
N GLN A 83 -12.34 -21.29 -7.01
CA GLN A 83 -13.33 -21.85 -7.93
C GLN A 83 -13.61 -20.92 -9.11
N GLU A 84 -13.57 -19.61 -8.87
CA GLU A 84 -13.72 -18.58 -9.89
C GLU A 84 -12.49 -17.66 -9.97
N SER A 85 -12.28 -17.09 -11.16
CA SER A 85 -11.26 -16.08 -11.40
C SER A 85 -11.77 -14.70 -10.98
N GLY A 86 -10.95 -13.92 -10.29
CA GLY A 86 -11.30 -12.58 -9.82
C GLY A 86 -11.49 -12.46 -8.30
N THR A 87 -12.32 -11.51 -7.89
CA THR A 87 -12.64 -11.15 -6.50
C THR A 87 -14.01 -10.49 -6.48
N ASP A 88 -14.59 -10.28 -5.30
CA ASP A 88 -15.91 -9.64 -5.17
C ASP A 88 -15.86 -8.14 -5.51
N GLU A 89 -16.85 -7.68 -6.27
CA GLU A 89 -17.11 -6.28 -6.58
C GLU A 89 -18.56 -5.89 -6.22
N PRO A 90 -18.87 -5.65 -4.93
CA PRO A 90 -20.24 -5.44 -4.45
C PRO A 90 -20.99 -4.30 -5.15
N ARG A 91 -20.35 -3.14 -5.37
CA ARG A 91 -20.97 -2.01 -6.09
C ARG A 91 -21.30 -2.31 -7.56
N LYS A 92 -20.74 -3.36 -8.14
CA LYS A 92 -21.06 -3.87 -9.48
C LYS A 92 -22.01 -5.07 -9.45
N GLY A 93 -22.41 -5.56 -8.27
CA GLY A 93 -23.23 -6.76 -8.11
C GLY A 93 -22.53 -8.06 -8.54
N SER A 94 -21.20 -8.08 -8.55
CA SER A 94 -20.40 -9.26 -8.94
C SER A 94 -19.80 -9.91 -7.71
N TYR A 95 -20.09 -11.20 -7.49
CA TYR A 95 -19.58 -11.99 -6.37
C TYR A 95 -18.98 -13.29 -6.91
N LYS A 96 -17.79 -13.65 -6.46
CA LYS A 96 -16.92 -14.70 -6.96
C LYS A 96 -16.58 -15.68 -5.84
N ASN A 97 -16.78 -16.97 -6.10
CA ASN A 97 -16.36 -18.03 -5.19
C ASN A 97 -14.82 -18.19 -5.23
N THR A 98 -14.16 -17.51 -4.30
CA THR A 98 -12.71 -17.39 -4.21
C THR A 98 -12.19 -17.93 -2.89
N VAL A 99 -10.93 -18.36 -2.86
CA VAL A 99 -10.41 -19.14 -1.74
C VAL A 99 -10.15 -18.30 -0.49
N LEU A 100 -9.88 -17.00 -0.64
CA LEU A 100 -9.72 -16.07 0.49
C LEU A 100 -10.88 -15.10 0.65
N ASN A 101 -11.95 -15.21 -0.16
CA ASN A 101 -13.14 -14.36 -0.05
C ASN A 101 -12.79 -12.85 -0.01
N THR A 102 -11.82 -12.42 -0.83
CA THR A 102 -11.48 -11.00 -0.89
C THR A 102 -12.63 -10.20 -1.51
N SER A 103 -12.81 -8.96 -1.05
CA SER A 103 -13.87 -8.08 -1.53
C SER A 103 -13.43 -6.64 -1.57
N PHE A 104 -13.71 -5.97 -2.70
CA PHE A 104 -13.65 -4.51 -2.78
C PHE A 104 -14.72 -3.90 -1.86
N ASN A 105 -14.65 -2.59 -1.63
CA ASN A 105 -15.65 -1.86 -0.83
C ASN A 105 -15.56 -2.17 0.68
N ALA A 106 -14.40 -2.63 1.17
CA ALA A 106 -14.17 -2.74 2.60
C ALA A 106 -14.37 -1.38 3.29
N LEU A 107 -15.13 -1.34 4.39
CA LEU A 107 -15.52 -0.11 5.09
C LEU A 107 -16.18 0.95 4.18
N ASP A 108 -16.91 0.48 3.17
CA ASP A 108 -17.54 1.27 2.09
C ASP A 108 -16.57 2.08 1.20
N SER A 109 -15.26 1.95 1.40
CA SER A 109 -14.23 2.61 0.59
C SER A 109 -14.04 1.89 -0.75
N GLU A 110 -14.27 2.60 -1.86
CA GLU A 110 -14.44 2.02 -3.19
C GLU A 110 -13.35 1.01 -3.60
N ARG A 111 -12.10 1.32 -3.26
CA ARG A 111 -10.90 0.59 -3.71
C ARG A 111 -10.20 -0.18 -2.59
N TYR A 112 -10.74 -0.11 -1.37
CA TYR A 112 -10.20 -0.87 -0.27
C TYR A 112 -10.62 -2.33 -0.42
N LEU A 113 -9.62 -3.20 -0.57
CA LEU A 113 -9.78 -4.59 -0.97
C LEU A 113 -9.14 -5.48 0.08
N LEU A 114 -9.96 -6.15 0.88
CA LEU A 114 -9.50 -6.95 2.04
C LEU A 114 -10.16 -8.33 2.05
N THR A 115 -9.74 -9.18 2.97
CA THR A 115 -10.45 -10.41 3.37
C THR A 115 -10.78 -10.35 4.85
N GLU A 116 -11.95 -10.84 5.25
CA GLU A 116 -12.28 -11.08 6.66
C GLU A 116 -12.10 -12.55 7.06
N ASP A 117 -11.77 -13.43 6.10
CA ASP A 117 -11.59 -14.87 6.32
C ASP A 117 -10.18 -15.18 6.87
N ASN A 118 -9.91 -14.67 8.08
CA ASN A 118 -8.61 -14.85 8.73
C ASN A 118 -8.32 -16.33 9.04
N LYS A 119 -9.34 -17.16 9.29
CA LYS A 119 -9.08 -18.59 9.57
C LYS A 119 -8.51 -19.28 8.33
N THR A 120 -9.18 -19.18 7.18
CA THR A 120 -8.72 -19.82 5.94
C THR A 120 -7.37 -19.25 5.52
N LEU A 121 -7.17 -17.94 5.64
CA LEU A 121 -5.89 -17.28 5.41
C LEU A 121 -4.75 -17.92 6.20
N ARG A 122 -4.94 -18.11 7.51
CA ARG A 122 -3.91 -18.67 8.40
C ARG A 122 -3.70 -20.17 8.18
N ASP A 123 -4.76 -20.92 7.84
CA ASP A 123 -4.66 -22.34 7.47
C ASP A 123 -3.83 -22.54 6.19
N ILE A 124 -3.99 -21.66 5.19
CA ILE A 124 -3.17 -21.68 3.97
C ILE A 124 -1.73 -21.28 4.29
N ALA A 125 -1.56 -20.16 5.01
CA ALA A 125 -0.23 -19.61 5.31
C ALA A 125 0.63 -20.55 6.15
N GLY A 126 0.03 -21.28 7.09
CA GLY A 126 0.70 -22.20 8.01
C GLY A 126 1.43 -23.38 7.37
N GLN A 127 1.36 -23.56 6.04
CA GLN A 127 2.10 -24.59 5.31
C GLN A 127 3.60 -24.29 5.19
N VAL A 128 4.03 -23.04 5.43
CA VAL A 128 5.45 -22.63 5.42
C VAL A 128 5.74 -21.64 6.56
N PRO A 129 7.01 -21.48 6.99
CA PRO A 129 7.40 -20.35 7.83
C PRO A 129 7.10 -19.01 7.14
N TYR A 130 6.59 -18.04 7.89
CA TYR A 130 6.35 -16.68 7.42
C TYR A 130 6.32 -15.69 8.59
N ASP A 131 6.81 -14.47 8.34
CA ASP A 131 6.69 -13.31 9.23
C ASP A 131 5.67 -12.29 8.68
N ALA A 132 5.58 -12.16 7.35
CA ALA A 132 4.68 -11.22 6.69
C ALA A 132 3.95 -11.83 5.48
N LEU A 133 2.67 -11.45 5.34
CA LEU A 133 1.75 -11.99 4.34
C LEU A 133 1.43 -10.95 3.26
N LEU A 134 1.54 -11.37 1.99
CA LEU A 134 1.19 -10.59 0.81
C LEU A 134 0.13 -11.36 0.00
N ILE A 135 -1.10 -10.88 -0.04
CA ILE A 135 -2.21 -11.48 -0.78
C ILE A 135 -2.25 -10.84 -2.16
N MET A 136 -1.88 -11.63 -3.17
CA MET A 136 -1.85 -11.23 -4.57
C MET A 136 -3.16 -11.62 -5.24
N ILE A 137 -3.97 -10.64 -5.63
CA ILE A 137 -5.34 -10.84 -6.11
C ILE A 137 -5.39 -10.74 -7.64
N ASN A 138 -5.96 -11.76 -8.29
CA ASN A 138 -6.10 -11.83 -9.74
C ASN A 138 -7.17 -10.86 -10.27
N SER A 139 -6.83 -9.58 -10.41
CA SER A 139 -7.73 -8.55 -10.92
C SER A 139 -6.96 -7.44 -11.63
N THR A 140 -7.61 -6.82 -12.62
CA THR A 140 -7.11 -5.65 -13.35
C THR A 140 -7.57 -4.32 -12.73
N ARG A 141 -8.51 -4.36 -11.78
CA ARG A 141 -9.01 -3.16 -11.10
C ARG A 141 -8.02 -2.76 -10.00
N TYR A 142 -7.66 -1.49 -9.93
CA TYR A 142 -6.82 -0.99 -8.85
C TYR A 142 -7.52 -1.02 -7.50
N GLY A 143 -6.91 -1.73 -6.55
CA GLY A 143 -7.31 -1.80 -5.16
C GLY A 143 -6.36 -2.67 -4.35
N GLY A 144 -6.35 -2.43 -3.04
CA GLY A 144 -5.47 -3.09 -2.09
C GLY A 144 -5.66 -2.54 -0.69
N GLY A 145 -4.70 -2.83 0.18
CA GLY A 145 -4.68 -2.38 1.56
C GLY A 145 -3.54 -3.02 2.35
N GLY A 146 -3.18 -2.40 3.47
CA GLY A 146 -2.05 -2.82 4.29
C GLY A 146 -2.35 -2.52 5.74
N ILE A 147 -2.33 -3.57 6.58
CA ILE A 147 -2.59 -3.45 8.02
C ILE A 147 -1.42 -4.09 8.75
N TYR A 148 -0.80 -3.34 9.66
CA TYR A 148 0.40 -3.73 10.39
C TYR A 148 0.25 -5.11 11.06
N ASN A 149 1.18 -6.03 10.76
CA ASN A 149 1.22 -7.43 11.19
C ASN A 149 -0.02 -8.30 10.85
N ALA A 150 -0.93 -7.80 10.01
CA ALA A 150 -2.02 -8.61 9.46
C ALA A 150 -1.63 -9.16 8.09
N TYR A 151 -1.67 -8.32 7.06
CA TYR A 151 -1.29 -8.64 5.68
C TYR A 151 -1.28 -7.38 4.78
N THR A 152 -0.68 -7.51 3.61
CA THR A 152 -0.87 -6.63 2.44
C THR A 152 -1.81 -7.31 1.43
N THR A 153 -2.71 -6.57 0.82
CA THR A 153 -3.48 -6.96 -0.37
C THR A 153 -3.16 -6.03 -1.52
N PHE A 154 -3.06 -6.59 -2.73
CA PHE A 154 -2.90 -5.81 -3.96
C PHE A 154 -3.41 -6.60 -5.16
N THR A 155 -3.97 -5.91 -6.15
CA THR A 155 -4.33 -6.54 -7.42
C THR A 155 -3.12 -6.73 -8.32
N ALA A 156 -3.07 -7.84 -9.05
CA ALA A 156 -1.87 -8.26 -9.79
C ALA A 156 -1.72 -7.64 -11.18
N ASP A 157 -2.80 -7.15 -11.80
CA ASP A 157 -2.85 -6.75 -13.21
C ASP A 157 -3.24 -5.28 -13.44
N ASP A 158 -2.92 -4.38 -12.51
CA ASP A 158 -2.97 -2.94 -12.74
C ASP A 158 -1.55 -2.35 -12.89
N LYS A 159 -1.40 -1.32 -13.72
CA LYS A 159 -0.09 -0.66 -13.93
C LYS A 159 0.49 -0.01 -12.67
N ARG A 160 -0.35 0.26 -11.66
CA ARG A 160 0.03 0.86 -10.37
C ARG A 160 0.33 -0.20 -9.31
N SER A 161 0.14 -1.49 -9.60
CA SER A 161 0.27 -2.56 -8.61
C SER A 161 1.66 -2.68 -8.00
N GLU A 162 2.72 -2.34 -8.75
CA GLU A 162 4.08 -2.25 -8.18
C GLU A 162 4.13 -1.23 -7.06
N PHE A 163 3.73 0.02 -7.34
CA PHE A 163 3.70 1.07 -6.33
C PHE A 163 2.81 0.68 -5.14
N LEU A 164 1.61 0.15 -5.42
CA LEU A 164 0.66 -0.25 -4.39
C LEU A 164 1.26 -1.31 -3.47
N LEU A 165 1.81 -2.41 -4.01
CA LEU A 165 2.46 -3.44 -3.19
C LEU A 165 3.49 -2.84 -2.25
N ILE A 166 4.37 -1.99 -2.77
CA ILE A 166 5.45 -1.40 -1.98
C ILE A 166 4.88 -0.47 -0.89
N HIS A 167 3.92 0.38 -1.23
CA HIS A 167 3.21 1.24 -0.27
C HIS A 167 2.55 0.43 0.84
N GLU A 168 1.76 -0.58 0.49
CA GLU A 168 1.04 -1.40 1.46
C GLU A 168 1.97 -2.26 2.32
N MET A 169 3.15 -2.62 1.83
CA MET A 169 4.21 -3.23 2.66
C MET A 169 4.76 -2.24 3.69
N GLY A 170 4.81 -0.94 3.39
CA GLY A 170 5.15 0.09 4.36
C GLY A 170 4.26 0.01 5.61
N HIS A 171 2.95 -0.21 5.41
CA HIS A 171 2.01 -0.42 6.50
C HIS A 171 2.12 -1.80 7.13
N SER A 172 1.96 -2.87 6.34
CA SER A 172 1.77 -4.22 6.88
C SER A 172 3.03 -4.77 7.53
N PHE A 173 4.20 -4.48 6.96
CA PHE A 173 5.48 -4.99 7.42
C PHE A 173 6.14 -4.00 8.40
N ALA A 174 6.21 -2.72 8.05
CA ALA A 174 6.99 -1.74 8.82
C ALA A 174 6.16 -0.86 9.77
N GLY A 175 4.82 -0.91 9.71
CA GLY A 175 3.96 -0.11 10.58
C GLY A 175 4.07 1.40 10.32
N LEU A 176 4.46 1.79 9.11
CA LEU A 176 4.51 3.18 8.70
C LEU A 176 3.09 3.74 8.56
N ALA A 177 2.90 5.02 8.86
CA ALA A 177 1.65 5.73 8.60
C ALA A 177 1.61 6.23 7.16
N ASP A 178 0.40 6.51 6.69
CA ASP A 178 0.22 7.36 5.51
C ASP A 178 0.73 8.76 5.78
N GLU A 179 1.48 9.29 4.83
CA GLU A 179 2.03 10.65 4.86
C GLU A 179 1.14 11.63 4.09
N TYR A 180 0.16 11.15 3.32
CA TYR A 180 -0.80 12.00 2.61
C TYR A 180 -1.92 12.51 3.52
N TYR A 181 -2.47 13.67 3.16
CA TYR A 181 -3.52 14.34 3.93
C TYR A 181 -4.70 14.88 3.11
N THR A 182 -4.59 14.89 1.78
CA THR A 182 -5.62 15.43 0.87
C THR A 182 -6.59 14.37 0.35
N SER A 183 -6.48 13.13 0.82
CA SER A 183 -7.35 12.03 0.43
C SER A 183 -8.70 12.08 1.15
N SER A 184 -9.78 11.77 0.44
CA SER A 184 -11.03 11.35 1.10
C SER A 184 -10.81 9.99 1.77
N VAL A 185 -10.81 9.96 3.10
CA VAL A 185 -10.73 8.72 3.89
C VAL A 185 -12.03 8.45 4.62
N SER A 186 -12.28 7.18 4.96
CA SER A 186 -13.40 6.76 5.82
C SER A 186 -13.12 6.98 7.31
N TYR A 187 -11.95 7.52 7.67
CA TYR A 187 -11.50 7.68 9.05
C TYR A 187 -11.78 9.09 9.55
N GLU A 188 -12.43 9.21 10.70
CA GLU A 188 -12.51 10.45 11.48
C GLU A 188 -11.44 10.39 12.58
N GLU A 189 -10.63 11.46 12.72
CA GLU A 189 -9.66 11.63 13.82
C GLU A 189 -8.71 10.42 14.06
N PHE A 190 -8.20 9.79 13.00
CA PHE A 190 -7.38 8.57 13.08
C PHE A 190 -6.19 8.71 14.05
N PHE A 191 -5.57 9.90 14.08
CA PHE A 191 -4.59 10.29 15.09
C PHE A 191 -5.20 11.35 16.00
N ALA A 192 -5.32 11.02 17.30
CA ALA A 192 -5.89 11.93 18.29
C ALA A 192 -5.03 13.20 18.43
N PRO A 193 -5.63 14.40 18.34
CA PRO A 193 -4.92 15.66 18.55
C PRO A 193 -4.21 15.72 19.91
N GLY A 194 -2.99 16.24 19.93
CA GLY A 194 -2.20 16.37 21.16
C GLY A 194 -1.57 15.07 21.67
N VAL A 195 -1.67 13.97 20.92
CA VAL A 195 -1.02 12.69 21.22
C VAL A 195 0.03 12.40 20.15
N GLU A 196 1.25 12.09 20.57
CA GLU A 196 2.31 11.70 19.64
C GLU A 196 1.96 10.36 18.97
N PRO A 197 1.89 10.29 17.63
CA PRO A 197 1.61 9.04 16.93
C PRO A 197 2.65 7.97 17.22
N ARG A 198 2.28 6.69 17.13
CA ARG A 198 3.27 5.60 17.24
C ARG A 198 4.14 5.42 15.99
N PRO A 199 3.63 5.52 14.75
CA PRO A 199 4.43 5.33 13.55
C PRO A 199 5.65 6.26 13.51
N VAL A 200 6.77 5.75 13.01
CA VAL A 200 8.06 6.47 13.04
C VAL A 200 8.12 7.63 12.04
N ASN A 201 7.28 7.61 11.01
CA ASN A 201 7.31 8.53 9.87
C ASN A 201 6.27 9.65 9.91
N ILE A 202 5.61 9.85 11.05
CA ILE A 202 4.80 11.03 11.32
C ILE A 202 4.99 11.48 12.77
N THR A 203 4.80 12.76 13.04
CA THR A 203 4.87 13.33 14.39
C THR A 203 3.80 14.38 14.60
N ALA A 204 3.32 14.53 15.83
CA ALA A 204 2.48 15.68 16.22
C ALA A 204 3.35 16.89 16.63
N LEU A 205 4.68 16.75 16.56
CA LEU A 205 5.67 17.79 16.85
C LEU A 205 5.49 18.44 18.23
N LEU A 206 5.05 17.64 19.21
CA LEU A 206 4.81 18.11 20.59
C LEU A 206 6.12 18.50 21.30
N ASP A 207 7.26 17.97 20.83
CA ASP A 207 8.60 18.27 21.30
C ASP A 207 9.56 18.48 20.11
N PRO A 208 9.68 19.71 19.57
CA PRO A 208 10.54 20.01 18.43
C PRO A 208 12.03 19.74 18.68
N GLU A 209 12.48 19.78 19.94
CA GLU A 209 13.86 19.47 20.30
C GLU A 209 14.16 17.97 20.21
N ASN A 210 13.13 17.13 20.35
CA ASN A 210 13.25 15.67 20.27
C ASN A 210 12.42 15.10 19.09
N LEU A 211 12.49 15.75 17.94
CA LEU A 211 11.93 15.22 16.69
C LEU A 211 12.39 13.77 16.47
N LYS A 212 11.44 12.89 16.13
CA LYS A 212 11.67 11.43 15.99
C LYS A 212 12.88 11.06 15.13
N TRP A 213 13.09 11.78 14.03
CA TRP A 213 14.18 11.56 13.07
C TRP A 213 15.22 12.69 13.10
N ARG A 214 15.44 13.32 14.26
CA ARG A 214 16.38 14.45 14.43
C ARG A 214 17.77 14.14 13.89
N HIS A 215 18.26 12.91 14.04
CA HIS A 215 19.57 12.47 13.56
C HIS A 215 19.68 12.38 12.03
N LEU A 216 18.55 12.38 11.32
CA LEU A 216 18.49 12.35 9.86
C LEU A 216 18.20 13.72 9.23
N LEU A 217 18.01 14.77 10.04
CA LEU A 217 17.68 16.12 9.54
C LEU A 217 18.72 16.63 8.56
N SER A 218 18.23 17.20 7.45
CA SER A 218 19.10 17.88 6.50
C SER A 218 19.65 19.18 7.11
N PRO A 219 20.95 19.48 6.90
CA PRO A 219 21.55 20.71 7.45
C PRO A 219 20.82 21.97 7.00
N GLY A 220 20.53 22.87 7.95
CA GLY A 220 19.93 24.18 7.68
C GLY A 220 18.42 24.18 7.45
N ILE A 221 17.73 23.05 7.63
CA ILE A 221 16.27 22.97 7.55
C ILE A 221 15.62 23.50 8.83
N ALA A 222 14.62 24.37 8.70
CA ALA A 222 13.80 24.86 9.80
C ALA A 222 12.78 23.80 10.26
N ILE A 223 12.36 23.88 11.53
CA ILE A 223 11.33 23.04 12.14
C ILE A 223 10.25 23.96 12.74
N PRO A 224 8.99 23.90 12.26
CA PRO A 224 8.53 23.14 11.11
C PRO A 224 9.17 23.63 9.79
N THR A 225 9.18 22.76 8.79
CA THR A 225 9.78 23.05 7.49
C THR A 225 8.75 23.71 6.58
N ASP A 226 8.99 24.96 6.20
CA ASP A 226 8.17 25.65 5.21
C ASP A 226 8.40 25.03 3.82
N TRP A 227 7.33 24.51 3.23
CA TRP A 227 7.35 23.78 1.98
C TRP A 227 6.32 24.28 0.96
N GLN A 228 5.78 25.50 1.16
CA GLN A 228 4.77 26.06 0.27
C GLN A 228 3.51 25.20 0.20
N GLN A 229 3.03 24.77 1.39
CA GLN A 229 1.85 23.92 1.53
C GLN A 229 0.61 24.51 0.84
N ASP A 230 0.43 25.83 0.91
CA ASP A 230 -0.67 26.57 0.29
C ASP A 230 -0.74 26.40 -1.24
N VAL A 231 0.42 26.30 -1.89
CA VAL A 231 0.51 26.02 -3.33
C VAL A 231 -0.01 24.61 -3.63
N PHE A 232 0.43 23.61 -2.85
CA PHE A 232 -0.01 22.23 -3.04
C PHE A 232 -1.49 22.03 -2.68
N ASP A 233 -1.99 22.69 -1.64
CA ASP A 233 -3.39 22.68 -1.25
C ASP A 233 -4.27 23.23 -2.37
N SER A 234 -3.84 24.32 -3.01
CA SER A 234 -4.53 24.92 -4.16
C SER A 234 -4.60 23.96 -5.36
N LEU A 235 -3.48 23.30 -5.69
CA LEU A 235 -3.43 22.29 -6.76
C LEU A 235 -4.30 21.06 -6.44
N SER A 236 -4.29 20.62 -5.18
CA SER A 236 -5.10 19.49 -4.71
C SER A 236 -6.60 19.81 -4.76
N ALA A 237 -6.99 21.01 -4.36
CA ALA A 237 -8.36 21.48 -4.48
C ALA A 237 -8.82 21.58 -5.94
N ALA A 238 -7.96 22.07 -6.84
CA ALA A 238 -8.23 22.12 -8.28
C ALA A 238 -8.42 20.72 -8.87
N LEU A 239 -7.57 19.75 -8.48
CA LEU A 239 -7.70 18.35 -8.90
C LEU A 239 -9.02 17.73 -8.41
N ALA A 240 -9.37 17.93 -7.13
CA ALA A 240 -10.60 17.44 -6.55
C ALA A 240 -11.83 18.04 -7.26
N GLN A 241 -11.80 19.34 -7.57
CA GLN A 241 -12.86 20.00 -8.33
C GLN A 241 -12.96 19.44 -9.75
N ALA A 242 -11.85 19.26 -10.46
CA ALA A 242 -11.86 18.68 -11.80
C ALA A 242 -12.45 17.25 -11.81
N GLY A 243 -12.18 16.45 -10.77
CA GLY A 243 -12.80 15.13 -10.59
C GLY A 243 -14.32 15.19 -10.35
N ARG A 244 -14.79 16.16 -9.56
CA ARG A 244 -16.23 16.41 -9.37
C ARG A 244 -16.90 16.87 -10.66
N ASP A 245 -16.29 17.80 -11.38
CA ASP A 245 -16.78 18.30 -12.67
C ASP A 245 -16.91 17.15 -13.68
N LYS A 246 -15.90 16.28 -13.79
CA LYS A 246 -15.94 15.08 -14.64
C LYS A 246 -17.13 14.19 -14.29
N SER A 247 -17.26 13.86 -13.01
CA SER A 247 -18.30 12.94 -12.52
C SER A 247 -19.70 13.48 -12.75
N ALA A 248 -19.93 14.75 -12.42
CA ALA A 248 -21.21 15.44 -12.60
C ALA A 248 -21.56 15.60 -14.09
N GLY A 249 -20.60 16.06 -14.91
CA GLY A 249 -20.82 16.27 -16.34
C GLY A 249 -21.13 14.98 -17.09
N LEU A 250 -20.43 13.88 -16.79
CA LEU A 250 -20.72 12.58 -17.39
C LEU A 250 -22.07 12.00 -16.94
N ALA A 251 -22.46 12.23 -15.67
CA ALA A 251 -23.77 11.82 -15.18
C ALA A 251 -24.89 12.59 -15.88
N GLU A 252 -24.77 13.91 -16.01
CA GLU A 252 -25.74 14.77 -16.71
C GLU A 252 -25.89 14.35 -18.18
N MET A 253 -24.78 14.13 -18.89
CA MET A 253 -24.81 13.66 -20.27
C MET A 253 -25.49 12.30 -20.42
N LYS A 254 -25.27 11.36 -19.48
CA LYS A 254 -25.96 10.07 -19.47
C LYS A 254 -27.46 10.25 -19.27
N THR A 255 -27.88 11.10 -18.34
CA THR A 255 -29.30 11.41 -18.10
C THR A 255 -29.95 12.10 -19.31
N ALA A 256 -29.21 12.93 -20.03
CA ALA A 256 -29.66 13.59 -21.25
C ALA A 256 -29.69 12.66 -22.50
N GLY A 257 -29.33 11.39 -22.36
CA GLY A 257 -29.33 10.43 -23.46
C GLY A 257 -28.20 10.62 -24.48
N ALA A 258 -27.07 11.19 -24.05
CA ALA A 258 -25.89 11.36 -24.91
C ALA A 258 -25.41 10.01 -25.48
N SER A 259 -24.95 10.05 -26.73
CA SER A 259 -24.39 8.85 -27.38
C SER A 259 -23.09 8.40 -26.70
N GLU A 260 -22.75 7.12 -26.85
CA GLU A 260 -21.51 6.57 -26.30
C GLU A 260 -20.27 7.33 -26.81
N THR A 261 -20.28 7.74 -28.09
CA THR A 261 -19.21 8.56 -28.67
C THR A 261 -19.10 9.93 -28.01
N ALA A 262 -20.22 10.59 -27.72
CA ALA A 262 -20.21 11.88 -27.03
C ALA A 262 -19.69 11.76 -25.60
N LEU A 263 -20.09 10.70 -24.87
CA LEU A 263 -19.61 10.41 -23.53
C LEU A 263 -18.09 10.15 -23.51
N LYS A 264 -17.56 9.36 -24.46
CA LYS A 264 -16.12 9.10 -24.58
C LYS A 264 -15.33 10.38 -24.89
N THR A 265 -15.84 11.23 -25.79
CA THR A 265 -15.19 12.51 -26.10
C THR A 265 -15.16 13.44 -24.88
N ALA A 266 -16.28 13.58 -24.17
CA ALA A 266 -16.33 14.40 -22.96
C ALA A 266 -15.43 13.83 -21.86
N GLU A 267 -15.42 12.51 -21.67
CA GLU A 267 -14.53 11.85 -20.71
C GLU A 267 -13.06 12.15 -21.00
N ALA A 268 -12.64 12.10 -22.28
CA ALA A 268 -11.28 12.43 -22.68
C ALA A 268 -10.93 13.90 -22.39
N GLN A 269 -11.84 14.84 -22.64
CA GLN A 269 -11.63 16.27 -22.35
C GLN A 269 -11.49 16.55 -20.86
N TYR A 270 -12.36 15.96 -20.02
CA TYR A 270 -12.22 16.06 -18.57
C TYR A 270 -10.92 15.41 -18.08
N GLN A 271 -10.54 14.28 -18.67
CA GLN A 271 -9.31 13.59 -18.33
C GLN A 271 -8.07 14.43 -18.67
N GLU A 272 -8.06 15.11 -19.81
CA GLU A 272 -6.95 16.00 -20.19
C GLU A 272 -6.71 17.11 -19.15
N LYS A 273 -7.77 17.75 -18.66
CA LYS A 273 -7.68 18.76 -17.58
C LYS A 273 -7.10 18.16 -16.29
N ILE A 274 -7.55 16.96 -15.92
CA ILE A 274 -7.04 16.23 -14.74
C ILE A 274 -5.55 15.89 -14.92
N ASP A 275 -5.16 15.46 -16.11
CA ASP A 275 -3.78 15.09 -16.43
C ASP A 275 -2.85 16.31 -16.40
N GLN A 276 -3.31 17.47 -16.87
CA GLN A 276 -2.59 18.74 -16.76
C GLN A 276 -2.33 19.14 -15.30
N ILE A 277 -3.36 19.09 -14.44
CA ILE A 277 -3.20 19.41 -13.01
C ILE A 277 -2.27 18.39 -12.33
N ASN A 278 -2.38 17.10 -12.66
CA ASN A 278 -1.46 16.09 -12.14
C ASN A 278 -0.02 16.36 -12.58
N ALA A 279 0.22 16.80 -13.81
CA ALA A 279 1.55 17.18 -14.27
C ALA A 279 2.11 18.39 -13.50
N GLU A 280 1.27 19.37 -13.15
CA GLU A 280 1.67 20.50 -12.30
C GLU A 280 2.03 20.05 -10.87
N ILE A 281 1.24 19.14 -10.28
CA ILE A 281 1.56 18.56 -8.97
C ILE A 281 2.87 17.76 -9.03
N THR A 282 3.07 16.94 -10.05
CA THR A 282 4.34 16.21 -10.24
C THR A 282 5.51 17.19 -10.33
N ARG A 283 5.37 18.26 -11.13
CA ARG A 283 6.39 19.30 -11.25
C ARG A 283 6.67 19.97 -9.91
N PHE A 284 5.64 20.29 -9.13
CA PHE A 284 5.78 20.87 -7.80
C PHE A 284 6.70 20.01 -6.93
N PHE A 285 6.53 18.69 -6.89
CA PHE A 285 7.38 17.81 -6.08
C PHE A 285 8.76 17.57 -6.67
N VAL A 286 8.87 17.38 -7.99
CA VAL A 286 10.12 17.02 -8.66
C VAL A 286 11.10 18.20 -8.70
N GLU A 287 10.61 19.41 -8.92
CA GLU A 287 11.43 20.62 -9.02
C GLU A 287 11.57 21.36 -7.68
N HIS A 288 10.94 20.89 -6.60
CA HIS A 288 10.98 21.57 -5.31
C HIS A 288 12.41 21.65 -4.75
N PRO A 289 12.87 22.79 -4.21
CA PRO A 289 14.19 22.93 -3.58
C PRO A 289 14.43 21.99 -2.39
N LEU A 290 13.34 21.53 -1.76
CA LEU A 290 13.36 20.59 -0.63
C LEU A 290 13.22 19.12 -1.04
N ARG A 291 13.21 18.78 -2.35
CA ARG A 291 13.19 17.39 -2.80
C ARG A 291 14.37 16.62 -2.19
N GLY A 292 14.07 15.46 -1.61
CA GLY A 292 15.04 14.60 -0.92
C GLY A 292 15.64 15.16 0.37
N LYS A 293 15.19 16.33 0.85
CA LYS A 293 15.58 16.84 2.17
C LYS A 293 14.70 16.25 3.26
N VAL A 294 15.33 15.97 4.39
CA VAL A 294 14.65 15.51 5.60
C VAL A 294 14.40 16.72 6.51
N GLY A 295 13.14 16.88 6.92
CA GLY A 295 12.62 18.00 7.71
C GLY A 295 11.38 17.59 8.48
N ALA A 296 10.55 18.55 8.86
CA ALA A 296 9.23 18.33 9.46
C ALA A 296 8.19 19.08 8.62
N PHE A 297 7.68 18.42 7.58
CA PHE A 297 6.76 18.99 6.60
C PHE A 297 5.33 18.84 7.11
N GLU A 298 4.62 19.95 7.35
CA GLU A 298 3.25 19.89 7.83
C GLU A 298 2.33 19.19 6.81
N GLY A 299 1.35 18.44 7.31
CA GLY A 299 0.48 17.57 6.54
C GLY A 299 0.94 16.12 6.58
N GLY A 300 0.10 15.24 7.11
CA GLY A 300 0.31 13.79 7.10
C GLY A 300 -0.70 13.06 7.96
N GLY A 301 -0.78 11.73 7.85
CA GLY A 301 -1.73 10.94 8.62
C GLY A 301 -3.18 11.39 8.45
N TYR A 302 -3.57 11.76 7.22
CA TYR A 302 -4.90 12.29 6.88
C TYR A 302 -5.24 13.67 7.48
N ALA A 303 -4.30 14.35 8.16
CA ALA A 303 -4.49 15.68 8.72
C ALA A 303 -3.64 16.72 7.97
N GLY A 304 -4.28 17.78 7.47
CA GLY A 304 -3.59 18.89 6.80
C GLY A 304 -2.81 19.82 7.72
N SER A 305 -3.05 19.74 9.04
CA SER A 305 -2.36 20.54 10.04
C SER A 305 -2.13 19.73 11.32
N GLY A 306 -1.12 20.13 12.10
CA GLY A 306 -0.81 19.52 13.41
C GLY A 306 -0.12 18.15 13.35
N LEU A 307 0.01 17.55 12.16
CA LEU A 307 0.87 16.39 11.92
C LEU A 307 1.92 16.73 10.87
N TYR A 308 3.10 16.16 11.03
CA TYR A 308 4.26 16.42 10.18
C TYR A 308 4.88 15.11 9.69
N ARG A 309 5.33 15.11 8.43
CA ARG A 309 6.04 13.99 7.78
C ARG A 309 7.54 14.33 7.56
N PRO A 310 8.42 13.33 7.39
CA PRO A 310 9.87 13.53 7.36
C PRO A 310 10.40 14.12 6.06
N THR A 311 9.70 13.92 4.95
CA THR A 311 10.14 14.31 3.61
C THR A 311 8.99 14.95 2.85
N LEU A 312 9.32 15.83 1.91
CA LEU A 312 8.33 16.49 1.06
C LEU A 312 7.39 15.49 0.39
N ASN A 313 7.94 14.39 -0.13
CA ASN A 313 7.23 13.29 -0.74
C ASN A 313 7.93 11.96 -0.45
N SER A 314 7.18 10.86 -0.47
CA SER A 314 7.68 9.50 -0.28
C SER A 314 6.72 8.47 -0.88
N VAL A 315 7.08 7.19 -0.78
CA VAL A 315 6.17 6.07 -1.07
C VAL A 315 4.90 6.13 -0.23
N MET A 316 5.00 6.59 1.02
CA MET A 316 3.85 6.69 1.94
C MET A 316 3.00 7.94 1.72
N HIS A 317 3.38 8.83 0.80
CA HIS A 317 2.64 10.04 0.46
C HIS A 317 1.97 9.91 -0.93
N LYS A 318 2.68 10.31 -1.99
CA LYS A 318 2.19 10.30 -3.36
C LYS A 318 3.39 10.07 -4.25
N PHE A 319 3.82 8.82 -4.39
CA PHE A 319 5.05 8.49 -5.11
C PHE A 319 5.02 9.05 -6.54
N MET A 320 5.93 9.98 -6.82
CA MET A 320 6.00 10.77 -8.05
C MET A 320 7.45 10.88 -8.55
N ASP A 321 8.30 9.95 -8.12
CA ASP A 321 9.72 9.93 -8.41
C ASP A 321 10.07 8.60 -9.10
N ASP A 322 11.13 8.59 -9.89
CA ASP A 322 11.70 7.36 -10.45
C ASP A 322 12.68 6.70 -9.46
N GLU A 323 13.04 7.39 -8.38
CA GLU A 323 13.82 6.85 -7.28
C GLU A 323 13.02 5.79 -6.52
N LYS A 324 13.24 4.51 -6.83
CA LYS A 324 12.67 3.33 -6.14
C LYS A 324 13.19 3.21 -4.70
N THR A 325 12.81 4.14 -3.83
CA THR A 325 13.25 4.23 -2.43
C THR A 325 12.14 4.77 -1.53
N PHE A 326 12.16 4.34 -0.27
CA PHE A 326 11.25 4.86 0.75
C PHE A 326 11.65 6.22 1.33
N TYR A 327 12.84 6.75 0.97
CA TYR A 327 13.52 7.87 1.62
C TYR A 327 14.03 7.53 3.05
N PRO A 328 14.95 8.33 3.63
CA PRO A 328 15.75 7.91 4.79
C PRO A 328 14.96 7.45 6.02
N VAL A 329 13.93 8.20 6.44
CA VAL A 329 13.20 7.90 7.69
C VAL A 329 12.36 6.63 7.57
N ASN A 330 11.60 6.49 6.49
CA ASN A 330 10.85 5.26 6.21
C ASN A 330 11.80 4.06 6.00
N SER A 331 12.91 4.27 5.31
CA SER A 331 13.93 3.22 5.11
C SER A 331 14.53 2.76 6.43
N GLU A 332 14.83 3.68 7.35
CA GLU A 332 15.31 3.36 8.68
C GLU A 332 14.28 2.53 9.46
N GLY A 333 13.00 2.92 9.44
CA GLY A 333 11.92 2.15 10.06
C GLY A 333 11.81 0.73 9.50
N ILE A 334 11.87 0.56 8.18
CA ILE A 334 11.87 -0.75 7.52
C ILE A 334 13.10 -1.57 7.94
N ILE A 335 14.29 -0.97 7.96
CA ILE A 335 15.53 -1.66 8.35
C ILE A 335 15.47 -2.12 9.81
N GLN A 336 14.89 -1.34 10.72
CA GLN A 336 14.70 -1.73 12.12
C GLN A 336 13.84 -3.00 12.23
N VAL A 337 12.76 -3.09 11.44
CA VAL A 337 11.91 -4.30 11.40
C VAL A 337 12.67 -5.47 10.78
N ILE A 338 13.43 -5.26 9.71
CA ILE A 338 14.27 -6.32 9.12
C ILE A 338 15.27 -6.85 10.16
N ASN A 339 15.94 -5.96 10.89
CA ASN A 339 16.87 -6.34 11.96
C ASN A 339 16.16 -7.20 13.01
N TYR A 340 15.00 -6.75 13.49
CA TYR A 340 14.22 -7.46 14.51
C TYR A 340 13.90 -8.92 14.14
N TYR A 341 13.55 -9.18 12.88
CA TYR A 341 13.19 -10.52 12.42
C TYR A 341 14.37 -11.37 11.93
N SER A 342 15.56 -10.80 11.71
CA SER A 342 16.67 -11.51 11.06
C SER A 342 18.03 -11.36 11.74
N GLU A 343 18.03 -11.04 13.03
CA GLU A 343 19.20 -11.07 13.92
C GLU A 343 19.24 -12.30 14.81
#